data_AF-A0A3M1AXP6-F1
#
_entry.id   AF-A0A3M1AXP6-F1
#
_cell.length_a   1.000
_cell.length_b   1.000
_cell.length_c   1.000
_cell.angle_alpha   90.00
_cell.angle_beta   90.00
_cell.angle_gamma   90.00
#
_symmetry.space_group_name_H-M   'P 1'
#
loop_
_entity.id
_entity.type
_entity.pdbx_description
1 polymer ?
#
loop_
_entity_poly.entity_id
_entity_poly.type
_entity_poly.pdbx_seq_one_letter_code
_entity_poly.pdbx_strand_id
1 'polypeptide(L)'
;LYKYLTDCEQRTWKLKPAEGSLWVGPTDGSTTWWAIGQADIDGRPCMFNDEWTFTKDGMMIYDTKGDIFGEPYMGIDFECVDESMLPPDKAPWGSGTHTFELLPGDKLKVNGLGAYLGLPKVANGAEVTDPQTTVTYDIIRWDTNADGKEMELEVNFGSGLWRFIYVSPN
;
A
#
# COMPACT_ATOMS: atom_id res chain seq x y z
N LEU A 1 13.81 -12.27 -0.17
CA LEU A 1 12.69 -11.40 -0.56
C LEU A 1 11.57 -12.13 -1.31
N TYR A 2 11.78 -12.73 -2.49
CA TYR A 2 10.67 -13.32 -3.24
C TYR A 2 9.87 -14.37 -2.43
N LYS A 3 10.56 -15.38 -1.89
CA LYS A 3 9.95 -16.39 -1.00
C LYS A 3 9.36 -15.80 0.29
N TYR A 4 9.86 -14.64 0.72
CA TYR A 4 9.36 -13.98 1.91
C TYR A 4 7.98 -13.36 1.62
N LEU A 5 7.85 -12.66 0.49
CA LEU A 5 6.60 -12.06 0.01
C LEU A 5 5.53 -13.08 -0.36
N THR A 6 5.90 -14.27 -0.87
CA THR A 6 4.96 -15.25 -1.43
C THR A 6 4.79 -16.51 -0.61
N ASP A 7 5.58 -16.71 0.45
CA ASP A 7 5.64 -17.99 1.19
C ASP A 7 5.85 -19.23 0.29
N CYS A 8 6.61 -19.06 -0.79
CA CYS A 8 6.84 -20.04 -1.86
C CYS A 8 5.64 -20.30 -2.81
N GLU A 9 4.40 -19.97 -2.42
CA GLU A 9 3.19 -20.18 -3.23
C GLU A 9 2.37 -18.89 -3.36
N GLN A 10 1.75 -18.45 -2.28
CA GLN A 10 1.14 -17.13 -2.18
C GLN A 10 1.13 -16.67 -0.72
N ARG A 11 1.10 -15.35 -0.50
CA ARG A 11 0.90 -14.79 0.83
C ARG A 11 0.19 -13.45 0.77
N THR A 12 -0.71 -13.25 1.71
CA THR A 12 -1.55 -12.06 1.83
C THR A 12 -1.01 -11.11 2.88
N TRP A 13 -0.94 -9.83 2.53
CA TRP A 13 -0.42 -8.75 3.36
C TRP A 13 -1.48 -7.71 3.57
N LYS A 14 -1.47 -7.09 4.75
CA LYS A 14 -2.38 -6.02 5.14
C LYS A 14 -1.58 -4.88 5.76
N LEU A 15 -2.06 -3.66 5.66
CA LEU A 15 -1.49 -2.56 6.44
C LEU A 15 -1.60 -2.88 7.93
N LYS A 16 -0.54 -2.60 8.69
CA LYS A 16 -0.51 -2.84 10.13
C LYS A 16 -1.39 -1.81 10.83
N PRO A 17 -2.47 -2.19 11.53
CA PRO A 17 -3.33 -1.23 12.25
C PRO A 17 -2.66 -0.80 13.56
N ALA A 18 -1.57 -0.03 13.46
CA ALA A 18 -0.80 0.47 14.59
C ALA A 18 -0.35 1.91 14.34
N GLU A 19 -0.24 2.71 15.40
CA GLU A 19 0.26 4.09 15.30
C GLU A 19 1.64 4.13 14.63
N GLY A 20 1.84 5.09 13.74
CA GLY A 20 3.08 5.23 12.97
C GLY A 20 3.26 4.26 11.80
N SER A 21 2.29 3.36 11.54
CA SER A 21 2.34 2.42 10.40
C SER A 21 2.27 3.10 9.04
N LEU A 22 1.63 4.27 8.96
CA LEU A 22 1.64 5.16 7.82
C LEU A 22 2.34 6.44 8.27
N TRP A 23 3.35 6.85 7.54
CA TRP A 23 4.22 7.94 7.92
C TRP A 23 4.65 8.73 6.70
N VAL A 24 4.71 10.06 6.81
CA VAL A 24 5.23 10.96 5.78
C VAL A 24 6.25 11.93 6.36
N GLY A 25 7.32 12.15 5.60
CA GLY A 25 8.42 13.02 6.01
C GLY A 25 9.28 13.52 4.85
N PRO A 26 10.35 14.28 5.14
CA PRO A 26 11.27 14.81 4.14
C PRO A 26 12.04 13.69 3.45
N THR A 27 12.61 13.99 2.28
CA THR A 27 13.38 13.05 1.45
C THR A 27 14.61 12.44 2.12
N ASP A 28 15.12 13.07 3.19
CA ASP A 28 16.24 12.56 3.99
C ASP A 28 15.80 11.71 5.19
N GLY A 29 14.49 11.53 5.39
CA GLY A 29 13.92 10.74 6.48
C GLY A 29 14.22 11.29 7.88
N SER A 30 14.66 12.56 8.00
CA SER A 30 15.18 13.11 9.25
C SER A 30 14.13 13.41 10.32
N THR A 31 12.88 13.66 9.92
CA THR A 31 11.78 14.06 10.81
C THR A 31 10.45 13.53 10.32
N THR A 32 9.48 13.42 11.22
CA THR A 32 8.09 13.08 10.85
C THR A 32 7.31 14.36 10.58
N TRP A 33 6.69 14.50 9.41
CA TRP A 33 5.71 15.56 9.15
C TRP A 33 4.32 15.16 9.65
N TRP A 34 3.93 13.92 9.36
CA TRP A 34 2.68 13.34 9.85
C TRP A 34 2.83 11.82 9.97
N ALA A 35 2.12 11.23 10.91
CA ALA A 35 2.00 9.78 11.04
C ALA A 35 0.60 9.43 11.55
N ILE A 36 0.12 8.26 11.16
CA ILE A 36 -1.22 7.82 11.55
C ILE A 36 -1.30 7.56 13.06
N GLY A 37 -2.33 8.10 13.70
CA GLY A 37 -2.64 7.87 15.12
C GLY A 37 -3.84 6.95 15.30
N GLN A 38 -4.13 6.55 16.54
CA GLN A 38 -5.22 5.62 16.83
C GLN A 38 -6.59 6.07 16.29
N ALA A 39 -6.92 7.36 16.41
CA ALA A 39 -8.20 7.90 15.92
C ALA A 39 -8.37 7.77 14.40
N ASP A 40 -7.29 7.94 13.63
CA ASP A 40 -7.31 7.74 12.18
C ASP A 40 -7.43 6.26 11.83
N ILE A 41 -6.84 5.36 12.61
CA ILE A 41 -6.98 3.90 12.42
C ILE A 41 -8.45 3.51 12.61
N ASP A 42 -9.06 3.96 13.70
CA ASP A 42 -10.46 3.67 14.02
C ASP A 42 -11.43 4.30 12.99
N GLY A 43 -11.06 5.43 12.39
CA GLY A 43 -11.84 6.13 11.38
C GLY A 43 -11.68 5.60 9.94
N ARG A 44 -10.73 4.69 9.69
CA ARG A 44 -10.43 4.16 8.34
C ARG A 44 -10.42 2.62 8.31
N PRO A 45 -11.43 1.94 8.86
CA PRO A 45 -11.41 0.48 9.03
C PRO A 45 -11.26 -0.28 7.70
N CYS A 46 -11.84 0.23 6.61
CA CYS A 46 -11.70 -0.33 5.27
C CYS A 46 -10.24 -0.39 4.82
N MET A 47 -9.48 0.70 4.96
CA MET A 47 -8.06 0.75 4.58
C MET A 47 -7.20 -0.32 5.29
N PHE A 48 -7.54 -0.70 6.52
CA PHE A 48 -6.82 -1.73 7.27
C PHE A 48 -7.40 -3.14 7.08
N ASN A 49 -8.57 -3.27 6.44
CA ASN A 49 -9.14 -4.55 6.08
C ASN A 49 -8.61 -5.06 4.71
N ASP A 50 -8.15 -4.13 3.86
CA ASP A 50 -7.56 -4.37 2.54
C ASP A 50 -6.48 -5.45 2.54
N GLU A 51 -6.43 -6.22 1.45
CA GLU A 51 -5.52 -7.34 1.28
C GLU A 51 -4.74 -7.26 -0.04
N TRP A 52 -3.42 -7.39 0.07
CA TRP A 52 -2.51 -7.56 -1.08
C TRP A 52 -1.93 -8.97 -1.05
N THR A 53 -2.37 -9.83 -1.97
CA THR A 53 -1.89 -11.20 -2.10
C THR A 53 -0.84 -11.29 -3.19
N PHE A 54 0.40 -11.58 -2.79
CA PHE A 54 1.51 -11.83 -3.70
C PHE A 54 1.66 -13.33 -3.95
N THR A 55 1.84 -13.69 -5.21
CA THR A 55 1.87 -15.09 -5.67
C THR A 55 3.22 -15.43 -6.31
N LYS A 56 3.57 -16.72 -6.36
CA LYS A 56 4.86 -17.21 -6.86
C LYS A 56 5.05 -17.02 -8.38
N ASP A 57 3.99 -16.75 -9.11
CA ASP A 57 3.97 -16.47 -10.55
C ASP A 57 4.07 -14.97 -10.86
N GLY A 58 4.25 -14.12 -9.84
CA GLY A 58 4.46 -12.69 -10.03
C GLY A 58 3.17 -11.88 -10.09
N MET A 59 2.03 -12.44 -9.67
CA MET A 59 0.77 -11.71 -9.56
C MET A 59 0.66 -11.03 -8.18
N MET A 60 0.09 -9.84 -8.17
CA MET A 60 -0.36 -9.12 -6.99
C MET A 60 -1.88 -8.94 -7.12
N ILE A 61 -2.64 -9.55 -6.22
CA ILE A 61 -4.11 -9.43 -6.16
C ILE A 61 -4.43 -8.46 -5.04
N TYR A 62 -5.05 -7.33 -5.38
CA TYR A 62 -5.55 -6.35 -4.43
C TYR A 62 -7.05 -6.55 -4.23
N ASP A 63 -7.48 -6.71 -2.99
CA ASP A 63 -8.86 -6.93 -2.58
C ASP A 63 -9.23 -5.91 -1.49
N THR A 64 -10.11 -4.98 -1.83
CA THR A 64 -10.64 -3.92 -0.95
C THR A 64 -11.68 -4.45 0.05
N LYS A 65 -12.04 -5.74 -0.04
CA LYS A 65 -13.19 -6.32 0.67
C LYS A 65 -14.53 -5.63 0.36
N GLY A 66 -14.59 -4.90 -0.75
CA GLY A 66 -15.77 -4.21 -1.25
C GLY A 66 -15.90 -2.76 -0.76
N ASP A 67 -15.03 -2.29 0.13
CA ASP A 67 -15.01 -0.90 0.60
C ASP A 67 -13.63 -0.24 0.50
N ILE A 68 -13.59 1.05 0.20
CA ILE A 68 -12.33 1.80 0.07
C ILE A 68 -12.42 3.10 0.85
N PHE A 69 -11.30 3.53 1.44
CA PHE A 69 -11.23 4.84 2.08
C PHE A 69 -11.12 5.92 0.99
N GLY A 70 -12.24 6.57 0.70
CA GLY A 70 -12.33 7.63 -0.28
C GLY A 70 -11.82 8.97 0.26
N GLU A 71 -11.00 9.66 -0.54
CA GLU A 71 -10.50 11.00 -0.26
C GLU A 71 -11.01 12.01 -1.30
N PRO A 72 -10.94 13.34 -1.05
CA PRO A 72 -11.56 14.33 -1.95
C PRO A 72 -11.07 14.30 -3.40
N TYR A 73 -9.83 13.87 -3.67
CA TYR A 73 -9.34 13.69 -5.06
C TYR A 73 -9.99 12.53 -5.80
N MET A 74 -10.70 11.65 -5.08
CA MET A 74 -11.56 10.60 -5.61
C MET A 74 -13.03 11.05 -5.71
N GLY A 75 -13.37 12.26 -5.27
CA GLY A 75 -14.74 12.76 -5.22
C GLY A 75 -15.54 12.31 -3.99
N ILE A 76 -14.87 11.81 -2.94
CA ILE A 76 -15.48 11.28 -1.71
C ILE A 76 -14.90 12.03 -0.51
N ASP A 77 -15.71 12.36 0.50
CA ASP A 77 -15.28 13.20 1.64
C ASP A 77 -14.82 12.38 2.85
N PHE A 78 -13.60 11.83 2.77
CA PHE A 78 -12.90 11.15 3.88
C PHE A 78 -13.75 10.09 4.61
N GLU A 79 -14.19 9.08 3.88
CA GLU A 79 -15.04 8.02 4.42
C GLU A 79 -14.79 6.68 3.72
N CYS A 80 -15.08 5.59 4.41
CA CYS A 80 -15.18 4.28 3.77
C CYS A 80 -16.47 4.21 2.96
N VAL A 81 -16.35 3.98 1.66
CA VAL A 81 -17.48 3.81 0.74
C VAL A 81 -17.34 2.51 -0.02
N ASP A 82 -18.45 2.01 -0.56
CA ASP A 82 -18.42 0.90 -1.52
C ASP A 82 -17.49 1.25 -2.70
N GLU A 83 -16.60 0.34 -3.09
CA GLU A 83 -15.63 0.61 -4.15
C GLU A 83 -16.28 1.00 -5.49
N SER A 84 -17.53 0.58 -5.74
CA SER A 84 -18.30 0.97 -6.92
C SER A 84 -18.68 2.44 -6.97
N MET A 85 -18.52 3.18 -5.86
CA MET A 85 -18.70 4.62 -5.79
C MET A 85 -17.51 5.41 -6.37
N LEU A 86 -16.38 4.75 -6.61
CA LEU A 86 -15.26 5.39 -7.32
C LEU A 86 -15.73 5.83 -8.71
N PRO A 87 -15.45 7.09 -9.12
CA PRO A 87 -15.78 7.53 -10.47
C PRO A 87 -15.00 6.73 -11.52
N PRO A 88 -15.46 6.66 -12.78
CA PRO A 88 -14.89 5.76 -13.79
C PRO A 88 -13.38 5.91 -14.04
N ASP A 89 -12.86 7.12 -13.89
CA ASP A 89 -11.43 7.44 -14.01
C ASP A 89 -10.59 6.99 -12.81
N LYS A 90 -11.22 6.76 -11.65
CA LYS A 90 -10.58 6.29 -10.41
C LYS A 90 -10.89 4.83 -10.08
N ALA A 91 -11.84 4.21 -10.77
CA ALA A 91 -12.17 2.79 -10.66
C ALA A 91 -10.95 1.84 -10.70
N PRO A 92 -9.85 2.11 -11.44
CA PRO A 92 -8.65 1.26 -11.37
C PRO A 92 -7.98 1.16 -10.00
N TRP A 93 -8.27 2.07 -9.06
CA TRP A 93 -7.77 1.97 -7.68
C TRP A 93 -8.59 1.02 -6.79
N GLY A 94 -9.71 0.48 -7.27
CA GLY A 94 -10.45 -0.56 -6.54
C GLY A 94 -9.78 -1.94 -6.64
N SER A 95 -10.52 -2.98 -6.26
CA SER A 95 -10.05 -4.37 -6.33
C SER A 95 -9.58 -4.75 -7.74
N GLY A 96 -8.46 -5.46 -7.80
CA GLY A 96 -7.78 -5.68 -9.08
C GLY A 96 -6.73 -6.78 -9.03
N THR A 97 -6.36 -7.26 -10.21
CA THR A 97 -5.24 -8.17 -10.39
C THR A 97 -4.15 -7.48 -11.20
N HIS A 98 -2.96 -7.44 -10.61
CA HIS A 98 -1.78 -6.75 -11.08
C HIS A 98 -0.59 -7.70 -11.09
N THR A 99 0.59 -7.20 -11.47
CA THR A 99 1.84 -7.96 -11.36
C THR A 99 2.84 -7.25 -10.46
N PHE A 100 3.82 -8.00 -9.97
CA PHE A 100 4.95 -7.45 -9.23
C PHE A 100 6.26 -8.08 -9.68
N GLU A 101 7.34 -7.33 -9.48
CA GLU A 101 8.70 -7.80 -9.68
C GLU A 101 9.59 -7.27 -8.55
N LEU A 102 10.58 -8.07 -8.18
CA LEU A 102 11.65 -7.63 -7.29
C LEU A 102 12.83 -7.18 -8.13
N LEU A 103 13.27 -5.96 -7.88
CA LEU A 103 14.41 -5.35 -8.55
C LEU A 103 15.66 -5.40 -7.66
N PRO A 104 16.88 -5.28 -8.22
CA PRO A 104 18.09 -5.15 -7.43
C PRO A 104 18.02 -3.99 -6.42
N GLY A 105 18.69 -4.15 -5.28
CA GLY A 105 18.73 -3.14 -4.22
C GLY A 105 17.47 -3.11 -3.36
N ASP A 106 16.88 -4.29 -3.08
CA ASP A 106 15.71 -4.46 -2.21
C ASP A 106 14.51 -3.59 -2.61
N LYS A 107 14.19 -3.58 -3.90
CA LYS A 107 13.06 -2.82 -4.45
C LYS A 107 11.92 -3.75 -4.86
N LEU A 108 10.69 -3.36 -4.54
CA LEU A 108 9.45 -3.99 -4.97
C LEU A 108 8.73 -3.08 -5.96
N LYS A 109 8.54 -3.53 -7.18
CA LYS A 109 7.78 -2.80 -8.20
C LYS A 109 6.47 -3.51 -8.48
N VAL A 110 5.36 -2.77 -8.43
CA VAL A 110 4.04 -3.24 -8.86
C VAL A 110 3.69 -2.62 -10.21
N ASN A 111 3.01 -3.38 -11.07
CA ASN A 111 2.68 -2.99 -12.43
C ASN A 111 1.20 -3.30 -12.73
N GLY A 112 0.57 -2.40 -13.48
CA GLY A 112 -0.86 -2.41 -13.80
C GLY A 112 -1.48 -1.05 -13.52
N LEU A 113 -2.45 -0.63 -14.34
CA LEU A 113 -3.15 0.62 -14.09
C LEU A 113 -3.88 0.53 -12.74
N GLY A 114 -3.58 1.44 -11.83
CA GLY A 114 -4.11 1.44 -10.46
C GLY A 114 -3.40 0.49 -9.50
N ALA A 115 -2.27 -0.13 -9.90
CA ALA A 115 -1.47 -0.91 -8.97
C ALA A 115 -0.74 -0.01 -7.96
N TYR A 116 -1.01 -0.20 -6.67
CA TYR A 116 -0.30 0.45 -5.57
C TYR A 116 -0.23 -0.46 -4.34
N LEU A 117 0.61 -0.05 -3.39
CA LEU A 117 0.67 -0.53 -2.02
C LEU A 117 0.54 0.70 -1.12
N GLY A 118 -0.43 0.68 -0.20
CA GLY A 118 -0.57 1.68 0.84
C GLY A 118 -1.60 2.72 0.45
N LEU A 119 -1.14 3.89 0.01
CA LEU A 119 -2.03 4.97 -0.43
C LEU A 119 -2.07 5.08 -1.97
N PRO A 120 -3.27 5.10 -2.60
CA PRO A 120 -3.43 5.19 -4.06
C PRO A 120 -2.78 6.42 -4.70
N LYS A 121 -2.81 7.56 -4.00
CA LYS A 121 -2.23 8.83 -4.48
C LYS A 121 -0.71 8.84 -4.49
N VAL A 122 -0.04 7.90 -3.83
CA VAL A 122 1.41 8.01 -3.62
C VAL A 122 2.16 7.26 -4.72
N ALA A 123 2.73 8.02 -5.65
CA ALA A 123 3.48 7.50 -6.78
C ALA A 123 4.96 7.95 -6.73
N ASN A 124 5.80 7.33 -7.56
CA ASN A 124 7.20 7.76 -7.65
C ASN A 124 7.28 9.19 -8.23
N GLY A 125 7.84 10.11 -7.46
CA GLY A 125 8.07 11.50 -7.87
C GLY A 125 6.90 12.47 -7.70
N ALA A 126 5.69 12.01 -7.32
CA ALA A 126 4.56 12.88 -7.01
C ALA A 126 3.48 12.21 -6.14
N GLU A 127 2.72 13.02 -5.42
CA GLU A 127 1.34 12.66 -5.07
C GLU A 127 0.43 12.98 -6.26
N VAL A 128 -0.31 11.99 -6.74
CA VAL A 128 -1.08 12.03 -7.97
C VAL A 128 -2.58 11.97 -7.69
N THR A 129 -3.36 12.51 -8.62
CA THR A 129 -4.81 12.41 -8.60
C THR A 129 -5.35 11.28 -9.47
N ASP A 130 -4.52 10.66 -10.31
CA ASP A 130 -4.96 9.66 -11.29
C ASP A 130 -4.21 8.34 -11.13
N PRO A 131 -4.84 7.19 -11.43
CA PRO A 131 -4.18 5.89 -11.36
C PRO A 131 -2.90 5.83 -12.20
N GLN A 132 -1.82 5.33 -11.59
CA GLN A 132 -0.55 5.10 -12.28
C GLN A 132 -0.46 3.68 -12.80
N THR A 133 0.38 3.44 -13.81
CA THR A 133 0.61 2.10 -14.36
C THR A 133 1.66 1.31 -13.59
N THR A 134 2.42 1.96 -12.72
CA THR A 134 3.45 1.32 -11.89
C THR A 134 3.84 2.20 -10.72
N VAL A 135 4.22 1.57 -9.61
CA VAL A 135 4.88 2.20 -8.48
C VAL A 135 6.00 1.28 -7.99
N THR A 136 7.14 1.85 -7.66
CA THR A 136 8.32 1.17 -7.11
C THR A 136 8.55 1.61 -5.67
N TYR A 137 8.71 0.64 -4.79
CA TYR A 137 8.95 0.81 -3.37
C TYR A 137 10.35 0.32 -3.01
N ASP A 138 10.99 1.01 -2.08
CA ASP A 138 12.15 0.52 -1.35
C ASP A 138 11.68 -0.34 -0.17
N ILE A 139 12.24 -1.52 0.00
CA ILE A 139 11.97 -2.40 1.15
C ILE A 139 12.97 -2.01 2.24
N ILE A 140 12.49 -1.23 3.22
CA ILE A 140 13.34 -0.68 4.28
C ILE A 140 13.70 -1.72 5.33
N ARG A 141 12.71 -2.56 5.69
CA ARG A 141 12.91 -3.68 6.62
C ARG A 141 11.91 -4.79 6.33
N TRP A 142 12.27 -5.99 6.73
CA TRP A 142 11.40 -7.15 6.75
C TRP A 142 11.85 -8.12 7.84
N ASP A 143 10.89 -8.69 8.58
CA ASP A 143 11.18 -9.60 9.71
C ASP A 143 10.12 -10.70 9.84
N THR A 144 10.45 -11.81 10.51
CA THR A 144 9.53 -12.89 10.87
C THR A 144 9.55 -13.09 12.38
N ASN A 145 8.39 -13.02 13.02
CA ASN A 145 8.21 -13.24 14.44
C ASN A 145 7.11 -14.29 14.71
N ALA A 146 6.75 -14.48 15.98
CA ALA A 146 5.74 -15.47 16.37
C ALA A 146 4.34 -15.17 15.80
N ASP A 147 4.03 -13.90 15.54
CA ASP A 147 2.72 -13.44 15.07
C ASP A 147 2.62 -13.43 13.54
N GLY A 148 3.75 -13.54 12.83
CA GLY A 148 3.78 -13.59 11.38
C GLY A 148 5.00 -12.88 10.78
N LYS A 149 4.80 -12.31 9.60
CA LYS A 149 5.79 -11.52 8.87
C LYS A 149 5.41 -10.04 8.93
N GLU A 150 6.41 -9.17 9.01
CA GLU A 150 6.24 -7.71 8.94
C GLU A 150 7.21 -7.10 7.91
N MET A 151 6.73 -6.15 7.13
CA MET A 151 7.50 -5.45 6.08
C MET A 151 7.26 -3.95 6.16
N GLU A 152 8.30 -3.14 5.98
CA GLU A 152 8.18 -1.69 5.80
C GLU A 152 8.58 -1.32 4.37
N LEU A 153 7.68 -0.65 3.67
CA LEU A 153 7.88 -0.14 2.32
C LEU A 153 7.99 1.38 2.35
N GLU A 154 8.90 1.92 1.56
CA GLU A 154 9.07 3.35 1.34
C GLU A 154 8.86 3.70 -0.12
N VAL A 155 8.24 4.85 -0.38
CA VAL A 155 8.14 5.42 -1.72
C VAL A 155 8.48 6.90 -1.68
N ASN A 156 9.40 7.31 -2.55
CA ASN A 156 9.74 8.72 -2.72
C ASN A 156 8.78 9.37 -3.72
N PHE A 157 7.98 10.32 -3.22
CA PHE A 157 6.98 11.05 -4.00
C PHE A 157 7.50 12.41 -4.50
N GLY A 158 8.82 12.58 -4.58
CA GLY A 158 9.49 13.78 -5.09
C GLY A 158 9.84 14.77 -3.99
N SER A 159 8.84 15.32 -3.31
CA SER A 159 9.05 16.28 -2.21
C SER A 159 9.25 15.63 -0.85
N GLY A 160 9.04 14.31 -0.72
CA GLY A 160 9.21 13.59 0.53
C GLY A 160 9.16 12.07 0.35
N LEU A 161 9.03 11.38 1.48
CA LEU A 161 8.90 9.93 1.59
C LEU A 161 7.57 9.60 2.26
N TRP A 162 6.91 8.58 1.74
CA TRP A 162 5.87 7.85 2.46
C TRP A 162 6.41 6.49 2.89
N ARG A 163 6.08 6.06 4.10
CA ARG A 163 6.37 4.71 4.60
C ARG A 163 5.10 4.00 5.05
N PHE A 164 5.07 2.70 4.80
CA PHE A 164 3.95 1.82 5.07
C PHE A 164 4.43 0.52 5.73
N ILE A 165 3.91 0.20 6.90
CA ILE A 165 4.18 -1.08 7.58
C ILE A 165 3.05 -2.06 7.25
N TYR A 166 3.42 -3.23 6.77
CA TYR A 166 2.55 -4.35 6.46
C TYR A 166 2.79 -5.51 7.41
N VAL A 167 1.72 -6.24 7.69
CA VAL A 167 1.76 -7.51 8.40
C VAL A 167 1.13 -8.62 7.56
N SER A 168 1.61 -9.83 7.77
CA SER A 168 1.02 -11.04 7.23
C SER A 168 1.06 -12.11 8.32
N PRO A 169 -0.07 -12.40 8.97
CA PRO A 169 -0.16 -13.41 10.02
C PRO A 169 0.31 -14.79 9.55
N ASN A 170 0.69 -15.65 10.51
CA ASN A 170 1.01 -17.06 10.25
C ASN A 170 -0.23 -17.89 9.88
#